data_AF-A0A7K4YVX9-F1
#
_entry.id   AF-A0A7K4YVX9-F1
#
_cell.length_a   1.000
_cell.length_b   1.000
_cell.length_c   1.000
_cell.angle_alpha   90.00
_cell.angle_beta   90.00
_cell.angle_gamma   90.00
#
_symmetry.space_group_name_H-M   'P 1'
#
loop_
_entity.id
_entity.type
_entity.pdbx_description
1 polymer ?
#
loop_
_entity_poly.entity_id
_entity_poly.type
_entity_poly.pdbx_seq_one_letter_code
_entity_poly.pdbx_strand_id
1 'polypeptide(L)'
;SCQLHAEYCREKDAYLPHRLVQAWELAQFIRHTSKAADVVLLGGDLNTHPEDVGIRLLCGWAGLRDAFSEATRFEGCEDGCTLILKNCFTVKAELLPFPLGIRIDYILYKALSGFTVKCKELRTTTGTAPGMDIPFSDHEAVMATLHIQRRGQAAGATLGTADPMLVDVVRETRTEVGVGLRAAQRQRYSAGRMAVLALLLLLLQAVAALGTLVGLGAEQPFPKLSFSLLAFFAIGVLLFATGLYLFHTIEVKMLQGTEEQMRMALRVLQERP
;
A
#
# COMPACT_ATOMS: atom_id res chain seq x y z
N SER A 1 5.55 -14.64 4.17
CA SER A 1 6.16 -13.76 3.17
C SER A 1 5.08 -12.83 2.64
N CYS A 2 5.36 -11.54 2.41
CA CYS A 2 4.40 -10.60 1.83
C CYS A 2 5.09 -9.66 0.84
N GLN A 3 4.32 -9.11 -0.09
CA GLN A 3 4.73 -8.00 -0.94
C GLN A 3 3.67 -6.90 -0.86
N LEU A 4 4.07 -5.71 -0.42
CA LEU A 4 3.17 -4.55 -0.43
C LEU A 4 3.24 -3.85 -1.80
N HIS A 5 2.25 -3.01 -2.10
CA HIS A 5 2.24 -2.25 -3.35
C HIS A 5 3.55 -1.48 -3.53
N ALA A 6 4.01 -1.21 -4.76
CA ALA A 6 5.28 -0.51 -4.96
C ALA A 6 5.16 1.00 -4.70
N GLU A 7 6.29 1.64 -4.39
CA GLU A 7 6.46 3.09 -4.48
C GLU A 7 7.06 3.43 -5.85
N TYR A 8 6.25 3.98 -6.77
CA TYR A 8 6.72 4.33 -8.11
C TYR A 8 7.30 5.75 -8.19
N CYS A 9 6.98 6.63 -7.24
CA CYS A 9 7.45 8.01 -7.22
C CYS A 9 7.38 8.58 -5.81
N ARG A 10 8.56 8.87 -5.23
CA ARG A 10 8.67 9.42 -3.87
C ARG A 10 7.97 10.77 -3.69
N GLU A 11 8.08 11.65 -4.68
CA GLU A 11 7.47 12.99 -4.62
C GLU A 11 5.95 12.99 -4.83
N LYS A 12 5.43 11.99 -5.56
CA LYS A 12 4.02 11.90 -5.97
C LYS A 12 3.48 10.49 -5.77
N ASP A 13 3.51 10.06 -4.53
CA ASP A 13 3.09 8.72 -4.19
C ASP A 13 1.56 8.61 -4.05
N ALA A 14 0.90 8.32 -5.16
CA ALA A 14 -0.54 8.06 -5.18
C ALA A 14 -0.93 6.74 -4.48
N TYR A 15 0.03 5.84 -4.25
CA TYR A 15 -0.20 4.51 -3.72
C TYR A 15 0.11 4.38 -2.23
N LEU A 16 0.72 5.41 -1.61
CA LEU A 16 0.95 5.43 -0.16
C LEU A 16 -0.31 5.05 0.64
N PRO A 17 -1.52 5.62 0.41
CA PRO A 17 -2.72 5.22 1.15
C PRO A 17 -3.03 3.73 1.03
N HIS A 18 -2.80 3.14 -0.15
CA HIS A 18 -3.03 1.72 -0.41
C HIS A 18 -2.01 0.85 0.32
N ARG A 19 -0.72 1.21 0.29
CA ARG A 19 0.33 0.53 1.07
C ARG A 19 0.03 0.56 2.57
N LEU A 20 -0.45 1.70 3.07
CA LEU A 20 -0.81 1.84 4.49
C LEU A 20 -2.03 1.01 4.88
N VAL A 21 -3.04 0.88 4.01
CA VAL A 21 -4.12 -0.07 4.25
C VAL A 21 -3.61 -1.50 4.30
N GLN A 22 -2.77 -1.91 3.34
CA GLN A 22 -2.19 -3.26 3.34
C GLN A 22 -1.35 -3.51 4.60
N ALA A 23 -0.54 -2.53 5.02
CA ALA A 23 0.24 -2.61 6.25
C ALA A 23 -0.65 -2.71 7.49
N TRP A 24 -1.75 -1.96 7.55
CA TRP A 24 -2.73 -2.04 8.63
C TRP A 24 -3.41 -3.41 8.70
N GLU A 25 -3.91 -3.92 7.56
CA GLU A 25 -4.55 -5.24 7.48
C GLU A 25 -3.58 -6.36 7.87
N LEU A 26 -2.33 -6.29 7.40
CA LEU A 26 -1.26 -7.21 7.77
C LEU A 26 -0.96 -7.16 9.27
N ALA A 27 -0.85 -5.97 9.84
CA ALA A 27 -0.60 -5.79 11.27
C ALA A 27 -1.75 -6.39 12.10
N GLN A 28 -3.00 -6.16 11.69
CA GLN A 28 -4.19 -6.75 12.31
C GLN A 28 -4.18 -8.28 12.20
N PHE A 29 -3.91 -8.81 11.01
CA PHE A 29 -3.80 -10.25 10.77
C PHE A 29 -2.77 -10.90 11.71
N ILE A 30 -1.58 -10.30 11.81
CA ILE A 30 -0.52 -10.77 12.70
C ILE A 30 -0.98 -10.77 14.16
N ARG A 31 -1.63 -9.69 14.64
CA ARG A 31 -2.12 -9.62 16.02
C ARG A 31 -3.19 -10.67 16.33
N HIS A 32 -4.08 -10.93 15.38
CA HIS A 32 -5.17 -11.88 15.57
C HIS A 32 -4.70 -13.34 15.54
N THR A 33 -3.72 -13.65 14.69
CA THR A 33 -3.24 -15.02 14.50
C THR A 33 -2.05 -15.40 15.38
N SER A 34 -1.29 -14.42 15.91
CA SER A 34 -0.05 -14.71 16.64
C SER A 34 -0.24 -15.23 18.07
N LYS A 35 -1.45 -15.26 18.61
CA LYS A 35 -1.68 -15.55 20.05
C LYS A 35 -1.20 -16.95 20.48
N ALA A 36 -1.15 -17.90 19.56
CA ALA A 36 -0.71 -19.28 19.81
C ALA A 36 0.70 -19.57 19.27
N ALA A 37 1.39 -18.58 18.70
CA ALA A 37 2.73 -18.76 18.15
C ALA A 37 3.80 -18.54 19.24
N ASP A 38 4.92 -19.25 19.16
CA ASP A 38 6.07 -18.97 20.02
C ASP A 38 6.87 -17.76 19.51
N VAL A 39 7.04 -17.70 18.18
CA VAL A 39 7.74 -16.67 17.43
C VAL A 39 6.95 -16.36 16.17
N VAL A 40 6.90 -15.10 15.78
CA VAL A 40 6.36 -14.66 14.49
C VAL A 40 7.48 -14.06 13.66
N LEU A 41 7.53 -14.46 12.39
CA LEU A 41 8.41 -13.91 11.38
C LEU A 41 7.56 -13.30 10.26
N LEU A 42 7.86 -12.06 9.91
CA LEU A 42 7.36 -11.39 8.73
C LEU A 42 8.56 -11.08 7.85
N GLY A 43 8.56 -11.54 6.61
CA GLY A 43 9.61 -11.23 5.67
C GLY A 43 9.07 -10.94 4.28
N GLY A 44 9.78 -10.13 3.51
CA GLY A 44 9.46 -9.83 2.11
C GLY A 44 9.69 -8.37 1.75
N ASP A 45 9.30 -8.03 0.53
CA ASP A 45 9.38 -6.69 -0.05
C ASP A 45 8.21 -5.83 0.44
N LEU A 46 8.48 -4.93 1.38
CA LEU A 46 7.47 -4.05 1.95
C LEU A 46 7.32 -2.73 1.21
N ASN A 47 8.16 -2.46 0.18
CA ASN A 47 8.08 -1.25 -0.65
C ASN A 47 7.90 0.05 0.16
N THR A 48 8.57 0.11 1.31
CA THR A 48 8.43 1.19 2.29
C THR A 48 9.79 1.43 2.93
N HIS A 49 10.23 2.69 3.02
CA HIS A 49 11.51 3.03 3.61
C HIS A 49 11.48 2.88 5.15
N PRO A 50 12.60 2.62 5.84
CA PRO A 50 12.59 2.37 7.29
C PRO A 50 11.92 3.44 8.15
N GLU A 51 12.10 4.71 7.77
CA GLU A 51 11.53 5.87 8.48
C GLU A 51 10.06 6.15 8.15
N ASP A 52 9.54 5.51 7.09
CA ASP A 52 8.17 5.74 6.66
C ASP A 52 7.17 5.15 7.66
N VAL A 53 6.00 5.78 7.71
CA VAL A 53 4.94 5.43 8.65
C VAL A 53 4.48 3.97 8.50
N GLY A 54 4.62 3.35 7.32
CA GLY A 54 4.23 1.94 7.11
C GLY A 54 5.05 0.94 7.93
N ILE A 55 6.39 1.10 7.98
CA ILE A 55 7.25 0.24 8.81
C ILE A 55 7.04 0.54 10.29
N ARG A 56 6.96 1.83 10.66
CA ARG A 56 6.66 2.23 12.04
C ARG A 56 5.30 1.67 12.51
N LEU A 57 4.31 1.61 11.64
CA LEU A 57 3.00 1.01 11.92
C LEU A 57 3.11 -0.50 12.14
N LEU A 58 3.79 -1.23 11.26
CA LEU A 58 3.98 -2.67 11.43
C LEU A 58 4.73 -3.00 12.73
N CYS A 59 5.81 -2.29 13.02
CA CYS A 59 6.59 -2.45 14.24
C CYS A 59 5.77 -2.09 15.48
N GLY A 60 5.20 -0.89 15.52
CA GLY A 60 4.46 -0.38 16.68
C GLY A 60 3.13 -1.10 16.92
N TRP A 61 2.30 -1.26 15.89
CA TRP A 61 0.96 -1.84 16.05
C TRP A 61 1.02 -3.36 16.23
N ALA A 62 1.82 -4.09 15.45
CA ALA A 62 1.91 -5.55 15.57
C ALA A 62 2.94 -6.04 16.61
N GLY A 63 3.73 -5.11 17.18
CA GLY A 63 4.79 -5.41 18.15
C GLY A 63 5.98 -6.12 17.52
N LEU A 64 6.26 -5.84 16.25
CA LEU A 64 7.37 -6.42 15.51
C LEU A 64 8.65 -5.62 15.72
N ARG A 65 9.79 -6.30 15.63
CA ARG A 65 11.12 -5.71 15.65
C ARG A 65 11.82 -5.94 14.33
N ASP A 66 12.57 -4.94 13.87
CA ASP A 66 13.36 -5.02 12.65
C ASP A 66 14.66 -5.81 12.91
N ALA A 67 14.88 -6.89 12.15
CA ALA A 67 16.11 -7.66 12.25
C ALA A 67 17.34 -6.83 11.89
N PHE A 68 17.22 -5.86 10.97
CA PHE A 68 18.34 -4.99 10.60
C PHE A 68 18.78 -4.14 11.80
N SER A 69 17.84 -3.44 12.43
CA SER A 69 18.12 -2.60 13.60
C SER A 69 18.57 -3.38 14.83
N GLU A 70 18.15 -4.64 14.97
CA GLU A 70 18.47 -5.50 16.12
C GLU A 70 19.71 -6.37 15.92
N ALA A 71 20.31 -6.39 14.71
CA ALA A 71 21.41 -7.27 14.39
C ALA A 71 22.68 -6.89 15.17
N THR A 72 23.32 -7.88 15.81
CA THR A 72 24.61 -7.65 16.48
C THR A 72 25.75 -7.44 15.47
N ARG A 73 25.62 -8.04 14.28
CA ARG A 73 26.58 -7.94 13.18
C ARG A 73 25.82 -7.78 11.88
N PHE A 74 26.32 -6.91 11.02
CA PHE A 74 25.77 -6.69 9.69
C PHE A 74 26.87 -6.82 8.64
N GLU A 75 26.57 -7.50 7.54
CA GLU A 75 27.46 -7.65 6.38
C GLU A 75 26.65 -7.47 5.09
N GLY A 76 27.04 -6.53 4.23
CA GLY A 76 26.39 -6.32 2.94
C GLY A 76 26.35 -4.86 2.53
N CYS A 77 25.37 -4.51 1.71
CA CYS A 77 25.15 -3.14 1.22
C CYS A 77 24.89 -2.16 2.35
N GLU A 78 25.40 -0.94 2.22
CA GLU A 78 25.26 0.13 3.22
C GLU A 78 23.80 0.35 3.60
N ASP A 79 23.55 0.66 4.88
CA ASP A 79 22.21 0.81 5.48
C ASP A 79 21.23 -0.35 5.27
N GLY A 80 21.72 -1.52 4.87
CA GLY A 80 20.90 -2.68 4.55
C GLY A 80 20.07 -2.48 3.28
N CYS A 81 20.46 -1.55 2.41
CA CYS A 81 19.77 -1.28 1.15
C CYS A 81 19.71 -2.55 0.30
N THR A 82 18.55 -2.78 -0.29
CA THR A 82 18.28 -3.96 -1.13
C THR A 82 18.07 -3.58 -2.58
N LEU A 83 17.64 -2.34 -2.85
CA LEU A 83 17.63 -1.76 -4.18
C LEU A 83 18.76 -0.73 -4.29
N ILE A 84 19.81 -1.05 -5.05
CA ILE A 84 21.06 -0.25 -5.09
C ILE A 84 21.38 0.27 -6.50
N LEU A 85 22.09 1.41 -6.55
CA LEU A 85 22.51 2.07 -7.81
C LEU A 85 23.49 1.25 -8.65
N LYS A 86 24.28 0.40 -7.99
CA LYS A 86 25.30 -0.43 -8.65
C LYS A 86 24.69 -1.59 -9.44
N ASN A 87 23.46 -1.98 -9.12
CA ASN A 87 22.76 -3.07 -9.80
C ASN A 87 22.34 -2.62 -11.21
N CYS A 88 22.60 -3.46 -12.22
CA CYS A 88 22.36 -3.12 -13.62
C CYS A 88 20.88 -3.14 -14.02
N PHE A 89 20.01 -3.74 -13.21
CA PHE A 89 18.57 -3.79 -13.46
C PHE A 89 17.82 -2.61 -12.84
N THR A 90 18.47 -1.85 -11.95
CA THR A 90 17.82 -0.72 -11.27
C THR A 90 17.67 0.50 -12.16
N VAL A 91 16.51 1.15 -12.09
CA VAL A 91 16.24 2.44 -12.74
C VAL A 91 16.93 3.56 -11.96
N LYS A 92 18.12 3.96 -12.40
CA LYS A 92 18.97 4.95 -11.69
C LYS A 92 18.29 6.30 -11.42
N ALA A 93 17.35 6.71 -12.28
CA ALA A 93 16.60 7.95 -12.10
C ALA A 93 15.72 7.92 -10.83
N GLU A 94 15.18 6.77 -10.47
CA GLU A 94 14.31 6.59 -9.29
C GLU A 94 15.13 6.60 -7.98
N LEU A 95 16.40 6.19 -8.06
CA LEU A 95 17.33 6.20 -6.94
C LEU A 95 18.10 7.52 -6.76
N LEU A 96 17.86 8.54 -7.59
CA LEU A 96 18.53 9.84 -7.46
C LEU A 96 18.41 10.46 -6.05
N PRO A 97 17.26 10.39 -5.35
CA PRO A 97 17.15 10.88 -3.97
C PRO A 97 17.88 10.03 -2.94
N PHE A 98 18.29 8.81 -3.31
CA PHE A 98 18.81 7.77 -2.42
C PHE A 98 20.18 7.28 -2.91
N PRO A 99 21.26 8.05 -2.70
CA PRO A 99 22.57 7.76 -3.26
C PRO A 99 23.20 6.44 -2.76
N LEU A 100 22.74 5.92 -1.62
CA LEU A 100 23.17 4.62 -1.08
C LEU A 100 22.26 3.45 -1.51
N GLY A 101 21.09 3.76 -2.10
CA GLY A 101 20.02 2.81 -2.37
C GLY A 101 18.88 2.92 -1.36
N ILE A 102 17.92 2.01 -1.46
CA ILE A 102 16.70 2.00 -0.64
C ILE A 102 16.60 0.63 0.02
N ARG A 103 16.27 0.61 1.31
CA ARG A 103 15.94 -0.61 2.05
C ARG A 103 14.42 -0.81 2.01
N ILE A 104 13.99 -1.80 1.23
CA ILE A 104 12.57 -2.13 1.07
C ILE A 104 12.24 -3.60 1.36
N ASP A 105 13.26 -4.45 1.46
CA ASP A 105 13.12 -5.84 1.89
C ASP A 105 13.44 -5.98 3.39
N TYR A 106 12.54 -6.63 4.12
CA TYR A 106 12.63 -6.72 5.58
C TYR A 106 12.52 -8.15 6.07
N ILE A 107 13.13 -8.40 7.23
CA ILE A 107 12.80 -9.51 8.12
C ILE A 107 12.43 -8.89 9.46
N LEU A 108 11.14 -8.85 9.78
CA LEU A 108 10.60 -8.39 11.06
C LEU A 108 10.21 -9.60 11.92
N TYR A 109 10.37 -9.49 13.23
CA TYR A 109 10.10 -10.61 14.13
C TYR A 109 9.55 -10.17 15.49
N LYS A 110 8.81 -11.07 16.14
CA LYS A 110 8.43 -10.93 17.55
C LYS A 110 8.42 -12.26 18.27
N ALA A 111 8.64 -12.20 19.58
CA ALA A 111 8.59 -13.34 20.48
C ALA A 111 7.40 -13.18 21.43
N LEU A 112 6.71 -14.27 21.76
CA LEU A 112 5.70 -14.26 22.82
C LEU A 112 6.33 -14.56 24.19
N SER A 113 5.57 -14.37 25.28
CA SER A 113 6.08 -14.30 26.67
C SER A 113 6.95 -15.47 27.14
N GLY A 114 6.85 -16.64 26.51
CA GLY A 114 7.67 -17.82 26.80
C GLY A 114 9.00 -17.90 26.04
N PHE A 115 9.31 -16.96 25.15
CA PHE A 115 10.47 -17.00 24.28
C PHE A 115 11.19 -15.65 24.23
N THR A 116 12.49 -15.71 23.98
CA THR A 116 13.31 -14.57 23.60
C THR A 116 13.88 -14.85 22.22
N VAL A 117 13.90 -13.81 21.39
CA VAL A 117 14.53 -13.86 20.07
C VAL A 117 15.52 -12.71 19.99
N LYS A 118 16.74 -13.00 19.54
CA LYS A 118 17.79 -12.02 19.26
C LYS A 118 18.30 -12.20 17.84
N CYS A 119 18.45 -11.11 17.10
CA CYS A 119 19.13 -11.15 15.80
C CYS A 119 20.65 -11.15 16.03
N LYS A 120 21.32 -12.24 15.66
CA LYS A 120 22.78 -12.35 15.80
C LYS A 120 23.50 -11.70 14.63
N GLU A 121 22.97 -11.91 13.44
CA GLU A 121 23.58 -11.48 12.21
C GLU A 121 22.50 -11.20 11.18
N LEU A 122 22.67 -10.14 10.41
CA LEU A 122 21.92 -9.90 9.19
C LEU A 122 22.89 -9.68 8.04
N ARG A 123 22.56 -10.23 6.88
CA ARG A 123 23.36 -10.10 5.66
C ARG A 123 22.51 -9.67 4.49
N THR A 124 23.06 -8.86 3.61
CA THR A 124 22.55 -8.70 2.23
C THR A 124 23.53 -9.32 1.24
N THR A 125 23.02 -9.82 0.12
CA THR A 125 23.89 -10.37 -0.95
C THR A 125 24.24 -9.28 -1.98
N THR A 126 25.04 -9.65 -2.99
CA THR A 126 25.19 -8.90 -4.25
C THR A 126 24.50 -9.61 -5.43
N GLY A 127 23.76 -10.70 -5.14
CA GLY A 127 23.02 -11.49 -6.11
C GLY A 127 23.81 -12.08 -7.28
N THR A 128 25.16 -12.05 -7.26
CA THR A 128 26.00 -12.28 -8.45
C THR A 128 25.94 -13.74 -8.91
N ALA A 129 25.59 -13.97 -10.18
CA ALA A 129 25.47 -15.31 -10.72
C ALA A 129 26.84 -16.01 -10.81
N PRO A 130 26.94 -17.33 -10.50
CA PRO A 130 28.21 -18.04 -10.59
C PRO A 130 28.84 -17.91 -11.98
N GLY A 131 30.05 -17.34 -12.04
CA GLY A 131 30.79 -17.14 -13.29
C GLY A 131 30.35 -15.94 -14.13
N MET A 132 29.49 -15.05 -13.62
CA MET A 132 29.06 -13.84 -14.31
C MET A 132 29.13 -12.63 -13.38
N ASP A 133 29.46 -11.45 -13.90
CA ASP A 133 29.40 -10.18 -13.15
C ASP A 133 28.01 -9.54 -13.16
N ILE A 134 26.96 -10.33 -13.36
CA ILE A 134 25.57 -9.87 -13.46
C ILE A 134 24.78 -10.47 -12.28
N PRO A 135 24.02 -9.65 -11.53
CA PRO A 135 23.16 -10.17 -10.47
C PRO A 135 21.98 -10.98 -11.02
N PHE A 136 21.32 -11.78 -10.20
CA PHE A 136 20.10 -12.51 -10.57
C PHE A 136 18.82 -11.67 -10.52
N SER A 137 18.87 -10.54 -9.80
CA SER A 137 17.73 -9.73 -9.40
C SER A 137 18.16 -8.27 -9.31
N ASP A 138 17.22 -7.33 -9.45
CA ASP A 138 17.39 -5.91 -9.10
C ASP A 138 17.43 -5.68 -7.58
N HIS A 139 16.85 -6.60 -6.81
CA HIS A 139 16.92 -6.62 -5.35
C HIS A 139 18.00 -7.56 -4.81
N GLU A 140 18.71 -7.12 -3.77
CA GLU A 140 19.58 -7.95 -2.96
C GLU A 140 18.81 -8.82 -1.97
N ALA A 141 19.27 -10.06 -1.78
CA ALA A 141 18.62 -10.97 -0.86
C ALA A 141 18.97 -10.62 0.59
N VAL A 142 17.96 -10.59 1.48
CA VAL A 142 18.14 -10.36 2.93
C VAL A 142 18.13 -11.69 3.67
N MET A 143 19.12 -11.90 4.55
CA MET A 143 19.25 -13.09 5.39
C MET A 143 19.44 -12.68 6.84
N ALA A 144 18.68 -13.26 7.77
CA ALA A 144 18.82 -13.01 9.20
C ALA A 144 19.03 -14.31 9.98
N THR A 145 20.03 -14.33 10.85
CA THR A 145 20.27 -15.42 11.80
C THR A 145 19.66 -15.04 13.16
N LEU A 146 18.54 -15.68 13.48
CA LEU A 146 17.79 -15.45 14.71
C LEU A 146 18.09 -16.53 15.73
N HIS A 147 18.51 -16.12 16.94
CA HIS A 147 18.70 -17.02 18.07
C HIS A 147 17.46 -17.01 18.95
N ILE A 148 16.77 -18.15 19.01
CA ILE A 148 15.52 -18.33 19.74
C ILE A 148 15.80 -19.13 21.01
N GLN A 149 15.40 -18.61 22.16
CA GLN A 149 15.54 -19.29 23.45
C GLN A 149 14.20 -19.31 24.19
N ARG A 150 13.87 -20.45 24.78
CA ARG A 150 12.75 -20.53 25.70
C ARG A 150 13.13 -19.82 27.01
N ARG A 151 12.29 -18.88 27.44
CA ARG A 151 12.40 -18.26 28.76
C ARG A 151 11.84 -19.24 29.78
N GLY A 152 12.60 -19.57 30.82
CA GLY A 152 12.05 -20.23 32.01
C GLY A 152 10.95 -19.35 32.63
N GLN A 153 9.99 -19.95 33.36
CA GLN A 153 8.84 -19.23 33.94
C GLN A 153 9.28 -17.90 34.59
N ALA A 154 8.93 -16.80 33.95
CA ALA A 154 9.05 -15.46 34.49
C ALA A 154 7.70 -14.76 34.28
N ALA A 155 7.24 -14.13 35.37
CA ALA A 155 5.93 -13.53 35.55
C ALA A 155 5.57 -12.53 34.45
N GLY A 156 4.25 -12.37 34.27
CA GLY A 156 3.59 -11.63 33.21
C GLY A 156 4.37 -10.43 32.67
N ALA A 157 4.58 -10.44 31.35
CA ALA A 157 4.89 -9.22 30.63
C ALA A 157 3.74 -8.24 30.90
N THR A 158 4.03 -7.17 31.62
CA THR A 158 3.11 -6.05 31.80
C THR A 158 2.74 -5.54 30.41
N LEU A 159 1.44 -5.50 30.13
CA LEU A 159 0.92 -4.73 29.01
C LEU A 159 1.39 -3.29 29.25
N GLY A 160 2.35 -2.83 28.45
CA GLY A 160 2.78 -1.44 28.49
C GLY A 160 1.56 -0.54 28.30
N THR A 161 1.54 0.55 29.07
CA THR A 161 0.76 1.76 28.79
C THR A 161 0.83 2.08 27.30
N ALA A 162 -0.25 2.63 26.73
CA ALA A 162 -0.26 3.00 25.32
C ALA A 162 0.98 3.85 25.01
N ASP A 163 1.90 3.30 24.21
CA ASP A 163 3.12 3.99 23.83
C ASP A 163 2.71 5.28 23.11
N PRO A 164 3.05 6.48 23.62
CA PRO A 164 2.74 7.74 22.96
C PRO A 164 3.18 7.75 21.48
N MET A 165 4.28 7.04 21.16
CA MET A 165 4.75 6.89 19.79
C MET A 165 3.77 6.10 18.91
N LEU A 166 3.06 5.09 19.45
CA LEU A 166 2.07 4.31 18.70
C LEU A 166 0.84 5.14 18.35
N VAL A 167 0.38 5.99 19.27
CA VAL A 167 -0.75 6.89 19.02
C VAL A 167 -0.43 7.83 17.86
N ASP A 168 0.78 8.39 17.84
CA ASP A 168 1.23 9.30 16.79
C ASP A 168 1.37 8.57 15.45
N VAL A 169 1.95 7.37 15.43
CA VAL A 169 2.06 6.53 14.21
C VAL A 169 0.69 6.19 13.62
N VAL A 170 -0.28 5.76 14.44
CA VAL A 170 -1.64 5.44 13.94
C VAL A 170 -2.35 6.71 13.47
N ARG A 171 -2.13 7.86 14.13
CA ARG A 171 -2.70 9.15 13.71
C ARG A 171 -2.13 9.62 12.38
N GLU A 172 -0.82 9.51 12.20
CA GLU A 172 -0.11 9.82 10.95
C GLU A 172 -0.63 8.91 9.82
N THR A 173 -0.65 7.59 10.05
CA THR A 173 -1.19 6.60 9.09
C THR A 173 -2.61 6.96 8.67
N ARG A 174 -3.48 7.25 9.64
CA ARG A 174 -4.88 7.62 9.39
C ARG A 174 -4.98 8.91 8.58
N THR A 175 -4.09 9.86 8.79
CA THR A 175 -4.06 11.13 8.05
C THR A 175 -3.78 10.87 6.57
N GLU A 176 -2.77 10.04 6.27
CA GLU A 176 -2.40 9.66 4.90
C GLU A 176 -3.51 8.84 4.21
N VAL A 177 -4.10 7.86 4.91
CA VAL A 177 -5.28 7.14 4.39
C VAL A 177 -6.44 8.10 4.12
N GLY A 178 -6.63 9.11 4.97
CA GLY A 178 -7.62 10.17 4.78
C GLY A 178 -7.35 11.05 3.55
N VAL A 179 -6.09 11.32 3.21
CA VAL A 179 -5.71 12.01 1.96
C VAL A 179 -6.14 11.17 0.75
N GLY A 180 -5.81 9.87 0.76
CA GLY A 180 -6.23 8.93 -0.27
C GLY A 180 -7.75 8.85 -0.42
N LEU A 181 -8.48 8.77 0.70
CA LEU A 181 -9.93 8.71 0.71
C LEU A 181 -10.56 9.94 0.01
N ARG A 182 -10.08 11.15 0.33
CA ARG A 182 -10.55 12.37 -0.32
C ARG A 182 -10.23 12.39 -1.81
N ALA A 183 -9.06 11.88 -2.21
CA ALA A 183 -8.70 11.75 -3.62
C ALA A 183 -9.63 10.78 -4.36
N ALA A 184 -9.85 9.58 -3.83
CA ALA A 184 -10.75 8.58 -4.40
C ALA A 184 -12.21 9.09 -4.47
N GLN A 185 -12.69 9.82 -3.47
CA GLN A 185 -14.01 10.45 -3.49
C GLN A 185 -14.15 11.47 -4.64
N ARG A 186 -13.12 12.30 -4.87
CA ARG A 186 -13.11 13.24 -6.00
C ARG A 186 -13.14 12.52 -7.33
N GLN A 187 -12.36 11.45 -7.50
CA GLN A 187 -12.35 10.66 -8.73
C GLN A 187 -13.69 9.97 -8.98
N ARG A 188 -14.28 9.36 -7.94
CA ARG A 188 -15.63 8.80 -8.01
C ARG A 188 -16.68 9.82 -8.43
N TYR A 189 -16.63 11.02 -7.85
CA TYR A 189 -17.55 12.10 -8.21
C TYR A 189 -17.36 12.56 -9.66
N SER A 190 -16.11 12.73 -10.10
CA SER A 190 -15.78 13.08 -11.49
C SER A 190 -16.28 12.03 -12.48
N ALA A 191 -16.00 10.74 -12.22
CA ALA A 191 -16.46 9.62 -13.04
C ALA A 191 -17.99 9.54 -13.10
N GLY A 192 -18.67 9.74 -11.96
CA GLY A 192 -20.14 9.78 -11.91
C GLY A 192 -20.72 10.93 -12.75
N ARG A 193 -20.11 12.12 -12.69
CA ARG A 193 -20.51 13.25 -13.54
C ARG A 193 -20.32 12.96 -15.02
N MET A 194 -19.19 12.37 -15.40
CA MET A 194 -18.94 11.97 -16.80
C MET A 194 -19.98 10.97 -17.30
N ALA A 195 -20.33 9.96 -16.47
CA ALA A 195 -21.37 9.00 -16.82
C ALA A 195 -22.75 9.65 -16.99
N VAL A 196 -23.14 10.56 -16.08
CA VAL A 196 -24.41 11.30 -16.19
C VAL A 196 -24.44 12.16 -17.45
N LEU A 197 -23.35 12.88 -17.76
CA LEU A 197 -23.28 13.72 -18.97
C LEU A 197 -23.37 12.88 -20.26
N ALA A 198 -22.69 11.73 -20.30
CA ALA A 198 -22.78 10.80 -21.43
C ALA A 198 -24.21 10.24 -21.60
N LEU A 199 -24.88 9.91 -20.48
CA LEU A 199 -26.26 9.45 -20.50
C LEU A 199 -27.22 10.56 -20.98
N LEU A 200 -27.06 11.80 -20.50
CA LEU A 200 -27.86 12.94 -20.94
C LEU A 200 -27.67 13.22 -22.44
N LEU A 201 -26.45 13.09 -22.95
CA LEU A 201 -26.18 13.21 -24.39
C LEU A 201 -26.91 12.13 -25.19
N LEU A 202 -26.87 10.88 -24.75
CA LEU A 202 -27.60 9.78 -25.39
C LEU A 202 -29.12 9.98 -25.36
N LEU A 203 -29.67 10.49 -24.25
CA LEU A 203 -31.08 10.81 -24.14
C LEU A 203 -31.48 11.95 -25.09
N LEU A 204 -30.67 13.01 -25.16
CA LEU A 204 -30.88 14.11 -26.10
C LEU A 204 -30.88 13.60 -27.55
N GLN A 205 -29.96 12.68 -27.86
CA GLN A 205 -29.92 12.01 -29.15
C GLN A 205 -31.18 11.15 -29.38
N ALA A 206 -31.63 10.36 -28.41
CA ALA A 206 -32.86 9.57 -28.56
C ALA A 206 -34.09 10.47 -28.84
N VAL A 207 -34.22 11.59 -28.12
CA VAL A 207 -35.29 12.57 -28.31
C VAL A 207 -35.22 13.21 -29.70
N ALA A 208 -34.04 13.64 -30.15
CA ALA A 208 -33.86 14.24 -31.46
C ALA A 208 -34.20 13.26 -32.59
N ALA A 209 -33.76 12.00 -32.48
CA ALA A 209 -34.10 10.95 -33.44
C ALA A 209 -35.62 10.69 -33.48
N LEU A 210 -36.28 10.62 -32.32
CA LEU A 210 -37.73 10.44 -32.24
C LEU A 210 -38.49 11.63 -32.84
N GLY A 211 -38.04 12.86 -32.59
CA GLY A 211 -38.61 14.07 -33.19
C GLY A 211 -38.56 14.05 -34.72
N THR A 212 -37.45 13.57 -35.30
CA THR A 212 -37.38 13.38 -36.76
C THR A 212 -38.31 12.29 -37.28
N LEU A 213 -38.52 11.22 -36.50
CA LEU A 213 -39.43 10.13 -36.88
C LEU A 213 -40.91 10.57 -36.88
N VAL A 214 -41.28 11.46 -35.95
CA VAL A 214 -42.66 11.99 -35.79
C VAL A 214 -42.91 13.20 -36.72
N GLY A 215 -41.95 13.57 -37.58
CA GLY A 215 -42.12 14.64 -38.56
C GLY A 215 -41.98 16.07 -38.00
N LEU A 216 -41.39 16.23 -36.82
CA LEU A 216 -41.04 17.53 -36.21
C LEU A 216 -39.67 18.05 -36.69
N GLY A 217 -39.05 17.40 -37.68
CA GLY A 217 -37.72 17.74 -38.18
C GLY A 217 -37.73 18.90 -39.18
N ALA A 218 -36.64 19.69 -39.21
CA ALA A 218 -36.41 20.70 -40.22
C ALA A 218 -36.31 20.07 -41.63
N GLU A 219 -36.58 20.84 -42.69
CA GLU A 219 -36.55 20.41 -44.11
C GLU A 219 -35.17 19.89 -44.61
N GLN A 220 -34.13 19.98 -43.78
CA GLN A 220 -32.78 19.50 -44.07
C GLN A 220 -32.63 18.00 -43.76
N PRO A 221 -31.82 17.25 -44.55
CA PRO A 221 -31.59 15.83 -44.30
C PRO A 221 -30.90 15.60 -42.95
N PHE A 222 -31.47 14.74 -42.11
CA PHE A 222 -30.90 14.40 -40.80
C PHE A 222 -29.51 13.76 -40.95
N PRO A 223 -28.47 14.26 -40.25
CA PRO A 223 -27.09 13.81 -40.44
C PRO A 223 -26.84 12.47 -39.71
N LYS A 224 -27.32 11.38 -40.29
CA LYS A 224 -27.31 10.03 -39.68
C LYS A 224 -25.92 9.57 -39.24
N LEU A 225 -24.89 9.76 -40.08
CA LEU A 225 -23.54 9.26 -39.80
C LEU A 225 -22.91 9.94 -38.58
N SER A 226 -22.93 11.27 -38.51
CA SER A 226 -22.35 12.01 -37.37
C SER A 226 -23.11 11.72 -36.08
N PHE A 227 -24.44 11.55 -36.17
CA PHE A 227 -25.28 11.19 -35.04
C PHE A 227 -24.95 9.79 -34.49
N SER A 228 -24.81 8.81 -35.38
CA SER A 228 -24.41 7.44 -35.02
C SER A 228 -23.01 7.38 -34.43
N LEU A 229 -22.05 8.12 -34.99
CA LEU A 229 -20.68 8.21 -34.46
C LEU A 229 -20.65 8.85 -33.07
N LEU A 230 -21.40 9.95 -32.87
CA LEU A 230 -21.51 10.61 -31.58
C LEU A 230 -22.17 9.71 -30.53
N ALA A 231 -23.21 8.97 -30.92
CA ALA A 231 -23.86 8.01 -30.03
C ALA A 231 -22.92 6.86 -29.64
N PHE A 232 -22.16 6.32 -30.60
CA PHE A 232 -21.15 5.28 -30.33
C PHE A 232 -20.08 5.79 -29.35
N PHE A 233 -19.56 7.00 -29.58
CA PHE A 233 -18.60 7.63 -28.68
C PHE A 233 -19.19 7.85 -27.28
N ALA A 234 -20.42 8.36 -27.19
CA ALA A 234 -21.11 8.59 -25.92
C ALA A 234 -21.34 7.27 -25.15
N ILE A 235 -21.67 6.17 -25.83
CA ILE A 235 -21.75 4.83 -25.22
C ILE A 235 -20.38 4.40 -24.69
N GLY A 236 -19.31 4.57 -25.47
CA GLY A 236 -17.95 4.26 -25.03
C GLY A 236 -17.55 5.03 -23.77
N VAL A 237 -17.81 6.34 -23.75
CA VAL A 237 -17.58 7.20 -22.57
C VAL A 237 -18.43 6.76 -21.38
N LEU A 238 -19.71 6.43 -21.59
CA LEU A 238 -20.60 5.95 -20.53
C LEU A 238 -20.06 4.68 -19.89
N LEU A 239 -19.71 3.66 -20.70
CA LEU A 239 -19.17 2.40 -20.21
C LEU A 239 -17.86 2.59 -19.43
N PHE A 240 -16.94 3.39 -19.98
CA PHE A 240 -15.67 3.69 -19.32
C PHE A 240 -15.87 4.45 -18.00
N ALA A 241 -16.68 5.51 -18.00
CA ALA A 241 -16.97 6.32 -16.82
C ALA A 241 -17.69 5.52 -15.73
N THR A 242 -18.63 4.63 -16.11
CA THR A 242 -19.27 3.71 -15.17
C THR A 242 -18.26 2.71 -14.59
N GLY A 243 -17.35 2.16 -15.40
CA GLY A 243 -16.27 1.31 -14.92
C GLY A 243 -15.39 2.01 -13.88
N LEU A 244 -14.94 3.23 -14.17
CA LEU A 244 -14.19 4.06 -13.22
C LEU A 244 -14.98 4.39 -11.96
N TYR A 245 -16.27 4.70 -12.10
CA TYR A 245 -17.13 4.97 -10.96
C TYR A 245 -17.23 3.77 -10.02
N LEU A 246 -17.38 2.56 -10.56
CA LEU A 246 -17.42 1.32 -9.77
C LEU A 246 -16.07 1.06 -9.08
N PHE A 247 -14.96 1.21 -9.81
CA PHE A 247 -13.62 1.07 -9.27
C PHE A 247 -13.39 2.02 -8.07
N HIS A 248 -13.61 3.32 -8.25
CA HIS A 248 -13.44 4.29 -7.17
C HIS A 248 -14.48 4.13 -6.04
N THR A 249 -15.63 3.51 -6.31
CA THR A 249 -16.58 3.15 -5.25
C THR A 249 -16.03 2.05 -4.35
N ILE A 250 -15.36 1.04 -4.91
CA ILE A 250 -14.68 -0.01 -4.14
C ILE A 250 -13.51 0.61 -3.35
N GLU A 251 -12.70 1.44 -4.00
CA GLU A 251 -11.57 2.13 -3.39
C GLU A 251 -12.00 2.99 -2.19
N VAL A 252 -13.04 3.82 -2.35
CA VAL A 252 -13.61 4.63 -1.26
C VAL A 252 -14.08 3.76 -0.09
N LYS A 253 -14.76 2.64 -0.36
CA LYS A 253 -15.24 1.74 0.70
C LYS A 253 -14.09 1.12 1.49
N MET A 254 -13.04 0.67 0.81
CA MET A 254 -11.85 0.09 1.42
C MET A 254 -11.11 1.12 2.30
N LEU A 255 -10.83 2.30 1.75
CA LEU A 255 -10.11 3.36 2.46
C LEU A 255 -10.92 3.88 3.66
N GLN A 256 -12.23 4.10 3.47
CA GLN A 256 -13.12 4.54 4.53
C GLN A 256 -13.22 3.50 5.64
N GLY A 257 -13.41 2.21 5.30
CA GLY A 257 -13.48 1.15 6.30
C GLY A 257 -12.21 1.07 7.15
N THR A 258 -11.05 1.23 6.54
CA THR A 258 -9.75 1.21 7.22
C THR A 258 -9.54 2.44 8.10
N GLU A 259 -9.88 3.63 7.59
CA GLU A 259 -9.82 4.89 8.34
C GLU A 259 -10.69 4.82 9.62
N GLU A 260 -11.88 4.24 9.51
CA GLU A 260 -12.80 4.05 10.63
C GLU A 260 -12.25 3.06 11.67
N GLN A 261 -11.62 1.97 11.21
CA GLN A 261 -10.91 1.04 12.12
C GLN A 261 -9.77 1.73 12.87
N MET A 262 -8.96 2.54 12.19
CA MET A 262 -7.88 3.31 12.82
C MET A 262 -8.43 4.34 13.81
N ARG A 263 -9.56 4.99 13.50
CA ARG A 263 -10.26 5.90 14.41
C ARG A 263 -10.71 5.18 15.68
N MET A 264 -11.27 3.98 15.56
CA MET A 264 -11.67 3.17 16.72
C MET A 264 -10.45 2.72 17.53
N ALA A 265 -9.38 2.29 16.87
CA ALA A 265 -8.12 1.94 17.50
C ALA A 265 -7.52 3.09 18.31
N LEU A 266 -7.51 4.31 17.77
CA LEU A 266 -7.02 5.50 18.47
C LEU A 266 -7.81 5.78 19.74
N ARG A 267 -9.15 5.65 19.72
CA ARG A 267 -9.97 5.80 20.92
C ARG A 267 -9.57 4.80 22.00
N VAL A 268 -9.45 3.52 21.62
CA VAL A 268 -9.04 2.46 22.54
C VAL A 268 -7.64 2.70 23.11
N LEU A 269 -6.71 3.23 22.32
CA LEU A 269 -5.37 3.59 22.81
C LEU A 269 -5.41 4.75 23.80
N GLN A 270 -6.25 5.76 23.56
CA GLN A 270 -6.37 6.94 24.42
C GLN A 270 -7.16 6.70 25.71
N GLU A 271 -8.05 5.71 25.72
CA GLU A 271 -8.84 5.31 26.90
C GLU A 271 -8.07 4.35 27.83
N ARG A 272 -6.90 3.86 27.43
CA ARG A 272 -6.05 3.04 28.31
C ARG A 272 -5.33 3.95 29.32
N PRO A 273 -5.47 3.69 30.63
CA PRO A 273 -4.79 4.45 31.67
C PRO A 273 -3.27 4.26 31.63
#